data_AF-A0A7C0W4U5-F1
#
_entry.id   AF-A0A7C0W4U5-F1
#
_cell.length_a   1.000
_cell.length_b   1.000
_cell.length_c   1.000
_cell.angle_alpha   90.00
_cell.angle_beta   90.00
_cell.angle_gamma   90.00
#
_symmetry.space_group_name_H-M   'P 1'
#
loop_
_entity.id
_entity.type
_entity.pdbx_description
1 polymer ?
#
loop_
_entity_poly.entity_id
_entity_poly.type
_entity_poly.pdbx_seq_one_letter_code
_entity_poly.pdbx_strand_id
1 'polypeptide(L)'
;MEERKLITLDLATLSEDVIDVLLMDSTAEDSLFDELARKNTHRPEVLRLILKNEKTPNAVKQFAAKALNEPLAEADMAVPVTEAPGTEAETYEEHEFRVQTLFQRVQQMKVGEKIQLALRGSRDIRSILLRDTNKEVMITVLDNPKLTDSEIELMAKQRTTPDDILRKIAKNREWLRNYPIVHALISNPKTPIPIAIKNLVKIKQKDLALLEKNRNIPETVRAAIKRRMSGKRR
;
A
#
# COMPACT_ATOMS: atom_id res chain seq x y z
N MET A 1 19.95 9.40 -14.76
CA MET A 1 18.77 8.70 -14.24
C MET A 1 19.32 7.54 -13.44
N GLU A 2 19.36 7.67 -12.11
CA GLU A 2 19.83 6.56 -11.27
C GLU A 2 18.74 5.50 -11.27
N GLU A 3 19.04 4.33 -11.86
CA GLU A 3 18.27 3.12 -11.66
C GLU A 3 18.20 2.87 -10.15
N ARG A 4 17.05 3.20 -9.56
CA ARG A 4 16.74 2.80 -8.18
C ARG A 4 16.83 1.29 -8.17
N LYS A 5 17.90 0.74 -7.59
CA LYS A 5 18.07 -0.71 -7.34
C LYS A 5 16.75 -1.23 -6.83
N LEU A 6 16.04 -1.96 -7.69
CA LEU A 6 14.82 -2.65 -7.34
C LEU A 6 15.20 -3.53 -6.15
N ILE A 7 14.63 -3.27 -4.98
CA ILE A 7 14.69 -4.21 -3.87
C ILE A 7 13.94 -5.44 -4.39
N THR A 8 14.68 -6.38 -4.97
CA THR A 8 14.14 -7.64 -5.46
C THR A 8 13.87 -8.51 -4.24
N LEU A 9 12.79 -8.20 -3.52
CA LEU A 9 12.23 -9.12 -2.55
C LEU A 9 11.76 -10.35 -3.32
N ASP A 10 12.25 -11.52 -2.92
CA ASP A 10 12.02 -12.79 -3.60
C ASP A 10 10.62 -13.33 -3.27
N LEU A 11 9.77 -13.49 -4.30
CA LEU A 11 8.40 -14.00 -4.16
C LEU A 11 8.37 -15.43 -3.57
N ALA A 12 9.47 -16.17 -3.66
CA ALA A 12 9.58 -17.50 -3.06
C ALA A 12 9.64 -17.46 -1.52
N THR A 13 10.07 -16.33 -0.94
CA THR A 13 10.28 -16.15 0.51
C THR A 13 9.09 -15.50 1.23
N LEU A 14 8.03 -15.15 0.51
CA LEU A 14 6.84 -14.52 1.08
C LEU A 14 6.08 -15.52 1.96
N SER A 15 5.49 -15.03 3.06
CA SER A 15 4.57 -15.85 3.84
C SER A 15 3.31 -16.14 3.05
N GLU A 16 2.61 -17.20 3.44
CA GLU A 16 1.36 -17.60 2.84
C GLU A 16 0.29 -16.50 2.96
N ASP A 17 0.15 -15.89 4.13
CA ASP A 17 -0.76 -14.76 4.36
C ASP A 17 -0.49 -13.56 3.45
N VAL A 18 0.78 -13.28 3.15
CA VAL A 18 1.15 -12.20 2.22
C VAL A 18 0.70 -12.54 0.80
N ILE A 19 0.89 -13.78 0.38
CA ILE A 19 0.48 -14.23 -0.96
C ILE A 19 -1.05 -14.22 -1.08
N ASP A 20 -1.76 -14.71 -0.06
CA ASP A 20 -3.22 -14.66 0.03
C ASP A 20 -3.73 -13.22 -0.18
N VAL A 21 -3.17 -12.25 0.55
CA VAL A 21 -3.54 -10.83 0.39
C VAL A 21 -3.22 -10.28 -1.01
N LEU A 22 -2.09 -10.65 -1.61
CA LEU A 22 -1.77 -10.24 -2.98
C LEU A 22 -2.75 -10.81 -4.01
N LEU A 23 -3.26 -12.02 -3.76
CA LEU A 23 -4.23 -12.68 -4.62
C LEU A 23 -5.66 -12.12 -4.43
N MET A 24 -6.02 -11.68 -3.22
CA MET A 24 -7.32 -11.01 -2.95
C MET A 24 -7.46 -9.65 -3.64
N ASP A 25 -6.34 -9.04 -4.01
CA ASP A 25 -6.29 -7.70 -4.57
C ASP A 25 -6.91 -7.61 -5.97
N SER A 26 -7.99 -6.84 -6.10
CA SER A 26 -8.68 -6.65 -7.38
C SER A 26 -7.87 -5.89 -8.44
N THR A 27 -6.77 -5.24 -8.06
CA THR A 27 -5.94 -4.45 -8.95
C THR A 27 -4.59 -5.10 -9.26
N ALA A 28 -4.41 -6.37 -8.86
CA ALA A 28 -3.24 -7.16 -9.21
C ALA A 28 -3.11 -7.34 -10.73
N GLU A 29 -1.89 -7.23 -11.25
CA GLU A 29 -1.58 -7.46 -12.67
C GLU A 29 -1.49 -8.98 -12.93
N ASP A 30 -1.97 -9.45 -14.09
CA ASP A 30 -1.90 -10.87 -14.50
C ASP A 30 -0.48 -11.46 -14.44
N SER A 31 0.52 -10.62 -14.71
CA SER A 31 1.95 -10.96 -14.61
C SER A 31 2.39 -11.38 -13.20
N LEU A 32 1.75 -10.84 -12.17
CA LEU A 32 2.02 -11.19 -10.77
C LEU A 32 1.61 -12.63 -10.48
N PHE A 33 0.48 -13.08 -11.01
CA PHE A 33 0.00 -14.46 -10.83
C PHE A 33 0.95 -15.47 -11.47
N ASP A 34 1.44 -15.18 -12.69
CA ASP A 34 2.43 -16.02 -13.37
C ASP A 34 3.77 -16.04 -12.60
N GLU A 35 4.26 -14.88 -12.13
CA GLU A 35 5.50 -14.81 -11.37
C GLU A 35 5.40 -15.56 -10.03
N LEU A 36 4.26 -15.44 -9.33
CA LEU A 36 3.98 -16.16 -8.09
C LEU A 36 3.98 -17.67 -8.31
N ALA A 37 3.27 -18.15 -9.34
CA ALA A 37 3.19 -19.58 -9.64
C ALA A 37 4.56 -20.17 -10.01
N ARG A 38 5.34 -19.47 -10.86
CA ARG A 38 6.67 -19.94 -11.30
C ARG A 38 7.70 -19.97 -10.18
N LYS A 39 7.68 -18.99 -9.27
CA LYS A 39 8.65 -18.92 -8.17
C LYS A 39 8.30 -19.84 -6.99
N ASN A 40 7.04 -20.22 -6.85
CA ASN A 40 6.55 -21.06 -5.75
C ASN A 40 6.21 -22.50 -6.16
N THR A 41 6.83 -23.03 -7.23
CA THR A 41 6.62 -24.41 -7.69
C THR A 41 6.89 -25.47 -6.63
N HIS A 42 7.77 -25.19 -5.67
CA HIS A 42 8.13 -26.08 -4.57
C HIS A 42 7.14 -26.05 -3.39
N ARG A 43 6.15 -25.15 -3.40
CA ARG A 43 5.22 -24.91 -2.29
C ARG A 43 3.79 -25.26 -2.71
N PRO A 44 3.30 -26.47 -2.41
CA PRO A 44 1.99 -26.91 -2.90
C PRO A 44 0.83 -26.07 -2.36
N GLU A 45 0.91 -25.60 -1.10
CA GLU A 45 -0.13 -24.75 -0.51
C GLU A 45 -0.33 -23.43 -1.27
N VAL A 46 0.76 -22.82 -1.75
CA VAL A 46 0.69 -21.59 -2.55
C VAL A 46 0.02 -21.84 -3.90
N LEU A 47 0.33 -22.96 -4.55
CA LEU A 47 -0.28 -23.34 -5.82
C LEU A 47 -1.78 -23.62 -5.65
N ARG A 48 -2.19 -24.23 -4.54
CA ARG A 48 -3.61 -24.43 -4.18
C ARG A 48 -4.35 -23.11 -3.95
N LEU A 49 -3.72 -22.14 -3.26
CA LEU A 49 -4.30 -20.80 -3.09
C LEU A 49 -4.52 -20.10 -4.43
N ILE A 50 -3.55 -20.22 -5.35
CA ILE A 50 -3.65 -19.68 -6.72
C ILE A 50 -4.80 -20.35 -7.49
N LEU A 51 -4.97 -21.67 -7.37
CA LEU A 51 -6.06 -22.40 -8.03
C LEU A 51 -7.45 -22.03 -7.48
N LYS A 52 -7.57 -21.88 -6.16
CA LYS A 52 -8.83 -21.52 -5.48
C LYS A 52 -9.30 -20.10 -5.83
N ASN A 53 -8.38 -19.21 -6.20
CA ASN A 53 -8.75 -17.84 -6.53
C ASN A 53 -9.44 -17.75 -7.90
N GLU A 54 -10.66 -17.20 -7.88
CA GLU A 54 -11.51 -17.01 -9.06
C GLU A 54 -10.80 -16.20 -10.16
N LYS A 55 -10.00 -15.19 -9.78
CA LYS A 55 -9.36 -14.22 -10.70
C LYS A 55 -8.07 -14.71 -11.35
N THR A 56 -7.55 -15.86 -10.95
CA THR A 56 -6.30 -16.38 -11.53
C THR A 56 -6.50 -16.66 -13.03
N PRO A 57 -5.63 -16.13 -13.92
CA PRO A 57 -5.72 -16.40 -15.36
C PRO A 57 -5.66 -17.90 -15.68
N ASN A 58 -6.43 -18.36 -16.67
CA ASN A 58 -6.52 -19.77 -17.03
C ASN A 58 -5.16 -20.42 -17.34
N ALA A 59 -4.24 -19.68 -17.97
CA ALA A 59 -2.88 -20.15 -18.23
C ALA A 59 -2.10 -20.46 -16.94
N VAL A 60 -2.28 -19.64 -15.90
CA VAL A 60 -1.63 -19.83 -14.59
C VAL A 60 -2.30 -20.98 -13.83
N LYS A 61 -3.63 -21.14 -13.90
CA LYS A 61 -4.34 -22.29 -13.34
C LYS A 61 -3.85 -23.61 -13.95
N GLN A 62 -3.71 -23.67 -15.27
CA GLN A 62 -3.17 -24.85 -15.96
C GLN A 62 -1.73 -25.16 -15.54
N PHE A 63 -0.89 -24.14 -15.39
CA PHE A 63 0.49 -24.31 -14.92
C PHE A 63 0.55 -24.82 -13.47
N ALA A 64 -0.26 -24.25 -12.58
CA ALA A 64 -0.31 -24.64 -11.16
C ALA A 64 -0.79 -26.09 -11.00
N ALA A 65 -1.84 -26.50 -11.72
CA ALA A 65 -2.34 -27.87 -11.70
C ALA A 65 -1.30 -28.87 -12.23
N LYS A 66 -0.61 -28.52 -13.32
CA LYS A 66 0.49 -29.32 -13.86
C LYS A 66 1.64 -29.46 -12.86
N ALA A 67 2.00 -28.39 -12.14
CA ALA A 67 3.05 -28.42 -11.14
C ALA A 67 2.69 -29.25 -9.90
N LEU A 68 1.40 -29.34 -9.55
CA LEU A 68 0.88 -30.16 -8.44
C LEU A 68 0.66 -31.63 -8.82
N ASN A 69 0.72 -32.01 -10.10
CA ASN A 69 0.24 -33.30 -10.61
C ASN A 69 -1.21 -33.62 -10.21
N GLU A 70 -2.02 -32.59 -9.96
CA GLU A 70 -3.45 -32.73 -9.67
C GLU A 70 -4.22 -32.61 -11.01
N PRO A 71 -5.18 -33.52 -11.31
CA PRO A 71 -5.99 -33.38 -12.51
C PRO A 71 -6.78 -32.07 -12.43
N LEU A 72 -6.71 -31.27 -13.51
CA LEU A 72 -7.51 -30.07 -13.65
C LEU A 72 -8.98 -30.51 -13.73
N ALA A 73 -9.67 -30.55 -12.59
CA ALA A 73 -11.11 -30.76 -12.58
C ALA A 73 -11.74 -29.53 -13.25
N GLU A 74 -12.12 -29.71 -14.52
CA GLU A 74 -12.91 -28.76 -15.27
C GLU A 74 -14.22 -28.52 -14.52
N ALA A 75 -14.44 -27.28 -14.10
CA ALA A 75 -15.74 -26.67 -13.85
C ALA A 75 -16.79 -27.51 -13.10
N ASP A 76 -16.85 -27.40 -11.77
CA ASP A 76 -18.11 -27.50 -11.04
C ASP A 76 -18.61 -26.11 -10.65
N MET A 77 -19.15 -25.43 -11.67
CA MET A 77 -20.30 -24.55 -11.50
C MET A 77 -21.54 -25.43 -11.34
N ALA A 78 -21.74 -26.00 -10.16
CA ALA A 78 -23.05 -26.47 -9.71
C ALA A 78 -22.99 -26.61 -8.20
N VAL A 79 -23.65 -25.69 -7.50
CA VAL A 79 -24.14 -25.96 -6.16
C VAL A 79 -25.31 -26.93 -6.32
N PRO A 80 -25.29 -28.17 -5.83
CA PRO A 80 -26.53 -28.85 -5.49
C PRO A 80 -26.82 -28.51 -4.03
N VAL A 81 -27.77 -27.60 -3.83
CA VAL A 81 -28.49 -27.56 -2.55
C VAL A 81 -29.37 -28.79 -2.54
N THR A 82 -28.99 -29.82 -1.77
CA THR A 82 -29.93 -30.87 -1.37
C THR A 82 -29.95 -30.95 0.15
N GLU A 83 -31.14 -30.68 0.67
CA GLU A 83 -31.50 -30.66 2.09
C GLU A 83 -31.52 -32.08 2.69
N ALA A 84 -30.71 -32.26 3.76
CA ALA A 84 -30.91 -33.04 4.99
C ALA A 84 -31.16 -34.58 4.94
N PRO A 85 -31.09 -35.33 6.08
CA PRO A 85 -30.56 -35.01 7.42
C PRO A 85 -29.68 -36.12 8.07
N GLY A 86 -28.90 -35.77 9.11
CA GLY A 86 -28.60 -36.67 10.24
C GLY A 86 -27.14 -37.12 10.46
N THR A 87 -26.55 -36.60 11.54
CA THR A 87 -25.50 -37.21 12.42
C THR A 87 -24.24 -37.75 11.73
N GLU A 88 -23.06 -37.19 11.94
CA GLU A 88 -22.33 -37.19 13.22
C GLU A 88 -21.41 -35.97 13.35
N ALA A 89 -21.22 -35.55 14.59
CA ALA A 89 -20.44 -34.39 14.99
C ALA A 89 -18.94 -34.67 14.84
N GLU A 90 -18.36 -34.15 13.76
CA GLU A 90 -16.94 -33.85 13.70
C GLU A 90 -16.80 -32.33 13.57
N THR A 91 -16.15 -31.76 14.57
CA THR A 91 -15.77 -30.36 14.71
C THR A 91 -14.88 -29.93 13.54
N TYR A 92 -15.47 -29.38 12.50
CA TYR A 92 -14.77 -28.56 11.52
C TYR A 92 -15.11 -27.10 11.82
N GLU A 93 -14.25 -26.45 12.61
CA GLU A 93 -14.21 -24.99 12.84
C GLU A 93 -13.91 -24.20 11.54
N GLU A 94 -13.92 -24.85 10.37
CA GLU A 94 -13.38 -24.33 9.10
C GLU A 94 -14.37 -23.50 8.26
N HIS A 95 -15.64 -23.40 8.65
CA HIS A 95 -16.67 -22.71 7.85
C HIS A 95 -17.19 -21.39 8.45
N GLU A 96 -16.37 -20.71 9.25
CA GLU A 96 -16.60 -19.30 9.64
C GLU A 96 -15.49 -18.36 9.15
N PHE A 97 -14.85 -18.68 8.02
CA PHE A 97 -14.06 -17.68 7.28
C PHE A 97 -15.01 -16.60 6.76
N ARG A 98 -15.25 -15.60 7.61
CA ARG A 98 -15.83 -14.32 7.23
C ARG A 98 -15.13 -13.88 5.95
N VAL A 99 -15.90 -13.49 4.93
CA VAL A 99 -15.41 -12.78 3.75
C VAL A 99 -14.79 -11.48 4.25
N GLN A 100 -13.55 -11.53 4.73
CA GLN A 100 -12.84 -10.38 5.24
C GLN A 100 -12.50 -9.52 4.04
N THR A 101 -12.73 -8.21 4.16
CA THR A 101 -12.30 -7.29 3.12
C THR A 101 -10.77 -7.23 3.09
N LEU A 102 -10.18 -6.87 1.94
CA LEU A 102 -8.73 -6.63 1.81
C LEU A 102 -8.18 -5.77 2.95
N PHE A 103 -8.95 -4.76 3.38
CA PHE A 103 -8.62 -3.92 4.52
C PHE A 103 -8.53 -4.70 5.83
N GLN A 104 -9.52 -5.53 6.16
CA GLN A 104 -9.54 -6.32 7.39
C GLN A 104 -8.37 -7.31 7.43
N ARG A 105 -8.10 -7.98 6.30
CA ARG A 105 -7.01 -8.95 6.19
C ARG A 105 -5.67 -8.25 6.43
N VAL A 106 -5.38 -7.15 5.73
CA VAL A 106 -4.15 -6.36 5.92
C VAL A 106 -4.00 -5.88 7.37
N GLN A 107 -5.08 -5.46 8.04
CA GLN A 107 -5.01 -5.00 9.42
C GLN A 107 -4.60 -6.09 10.42
N GLN A 108 -4.99 -7.34 10.19
CA GLN A 108 -4.68 -8.49 11.05
C GLN A 108 -3.26 -9.02 10.88
N MET A 109 -2.56 -8.63 9.81
CA MET A 109 -1.20 -9.08 9.52
C MET A 109 -0.17 -8.55 10.50
N LYS A 110 0.91 -9.33 10.67
CA LYS A 110 2.08 -8.93 11.45
C LYS A 110 2.84 -7.82 10.73
N VAL A 111 3.60 -7.05 11.50
CA VAL A 111 4.40 -5.93 10.97
C VAL A 111 5.37 -6.38 9.86
N GLY A 112 6.02 -7.54 10.04
CA GLY A 112 6.94 -8.08 9.02
C GLY A 112 6.26 -8.39 7.69
N GLU A 113 5.05 -8.95 7.73
CA GLU A 113 4.25 -9.26 6.55
C GLU A 113 3.77 -7.98 5.84
N LYS A 114 3.35 -6.97 6.62
CA LYS A 114 3.02 -5.64 6.10
C LYS A 114 4.20 -4.97 5.42
N ILE A 115 5.42 -5.14 5.93
CA ILE A 115 6.65 -4.64 5.31
C ILE A 115 6.89 -5.35 3.97
N GLN A 116 6.68 -6.66 3.89
CA GLN A 116 6.77 -7.40 2.62
C GLN A 116 5.74 -6.91 1.60
N LEU A 117 4.49 -6.71 2.04
CA LEU A 117 3.42 -6.14 1.21
C LEU A 117 3.69 -4.71 0.79
N ALA A 118 4.34 -3.89 1.62
CA ALA A 118 4.61 -2.49 1.31
C ALA A 118 5.46 -2.33 0.04
N LEU A 119 6.32 -3.29 -0.28
CA LEU A 119 7.21 -3.25 -1.45
C LEU A 119 6.59 -3.81 -2.75
N ARG A 120 5.58 -4.68 -2.63
CA ARG A 120 4.99 -5.43 -3.77
C ARG A 120 3.51 -5.21 -3.98
N GLY A 121 2.81 -4.71 -2.96
CA GLY A 121 1.39 -4.46 -3.00
C GLY A 121 1.03 -3.48 -4.11
N SER A 122 -0.15 -3.70 -4.68
CA SER A 122 -0.76 -2.78 -5.64
C SER A 122 -1.07 -1.43 -5.00
N ARG A 123 -1.71 -0.56 -5.77
CA ARG A 123 -2.23 0.72 -5.28
C ARG A 123 -3.18 0.55 -4.09
N ASP A 124 -4.05 -0.46 -4.10
CA ASP A 124 -5.05 -0.64 -3.04
C ASP A 124 -4.40 -1.03 -1.72
N ILE A 125 -3.50 -2.01 -1.74
CA ILE A 125 -2.73 -2.43 -0.57
C ILE A 125 -1.89 -1.25 -0.05
N ARG A 126 -1.19 -0.52 -0.93
CA ARG A 126 -0.41 0.66 -0.52
C ARG A 126 -1.29 1.74 0.11
N SER A 127 -2.49 1.98 -0.42
CA SER A 127 -3.41 2.97 0.13
C SER A 127 -3.82 2.67 1.58
N ILE A 128 -3.90 1.38 1.92
CA ILE A 128 -4.16 0.88 3.27
C ILE A 128 -2.91 1.07 4.14
N LEU A 129 -1.74 0.60 3.65
CA LEU A 129 -0.47 0.64 4.40
C LEU A 129 0.06 2.06 4.62
N LEU A 130 -0.26 3.02 3.76
CA LEU A 130 0.05 4.45 3.96
C LEU A 130 -0.63 5.04 5.21
N ARG A 131 -1.65 4.37 5.75
CA ARG A 131 -2.38 4.80 6.97
C ARG A 131 -2.12 3.87 8.15
N ASP A 132 -1.13 2.99 8.05
CA ASP A 132 -0.81 2.05 9.11
C ASP A 132 -0.35 2.79 10.38
N THR A 133 -0.57 2.17 11.54
CA THR A 133 -0.14 2.71 12.83
C THR A 133 1.36 2.59 13.02
N ASN A 134 2.00 1.63 12.36
CA ASN A 134 3.43 1.39 12.45
C ASN A 134 4.21 2.26 11.44
N LYS A 135 5.14 3.05 11.98
CA LYS A 135 5.99 3.94 11.18
C LYS A 135 6.91 3.20 10.20
N GLU A 136 7.43 2.02 10.55
CA GLU A 136 8.35 1.26 9.68
C GLU A 136 7.63 0.77 8.42
N VAL A 137 6.36 0.38 8.54
CA VAL A 137 5.51 0.03 7.40
C VAL A 137 5.37 1.24 6.48
N MET A 138 5.01 2.41 7.02
CA MET A 138 4.88 3.64 6.24
C MET A 138 6.20 4.06 5.56
N ILE A 139 7.34 3.93 6.25
CA ILE A 139 8.69 4.18 5.70
C ILE A 139 8.95 3.24 4.52
N THR A 140 8.60 1.96 4.66
CA THR A 140 8.80 0.96 3.61
C THR A 140 7.93 1.23 2.39
N VAL A 141 6.68 1.68 2.57
CA VAL A 141 5.81 2.06 1.45
C VAL A 141 6.43 3.20 0.64
N LEU A 142 7.13 4.14 1.28
CA LEU A 142 7.85 5.22 0.58
C LEU A 142 8.99 4.74 -0.32
N ASP A 143 9.52 3.53 -0.08
CA ASP A 143 10.58 2.92 -0.90
C ASP A 143 10.01 2.08 -2.06
N ASN A 144 8.67 1.96 -2.16
CA ASN A 144 8.05 1.22 -3.24
C ASN A 144 8.28 1.92 -4.60
N PRO A 145 8.78 1.20 -5.62
CA PRO A 145 9.07 1.78 -6.93
C PRO A 145 7.82 2.21 -7.72
N LYS A 146 6.66 1.61 -7.44
CA LYS A 146 5.37 1.91 -8.08
C LYS A 146 4.61 3.05 -7.36
N LEU A 147 5.22 3.70 -6.38
CA LEU A 147 4.59 4.78 -5.62
C LEU A 147 4.40 6.04 -6.49
N THR A 148 3.19 6.59 -6.48
CA THR A 148 2.83 7.77 -7.28
C THR A 148 2.90 9.06 -6.47
N ASP A 149 3.09 10.18 -7.17
CA ASP A 149 3.09 11.53 -6.58
C ASP A 149 1.78 11.85 -5.84
N SER A 150 0.65 11.38 -6.35
CA SER A 150 -0.68 11.56 -5.73
C SER A 150 -0.80 10.84 -4.38
N GLU A 151 -0.21 9.64 -4.26
CA GLU A 151 -0.15 8.90 -2.99
C GLU A 151 0.72 9.64 -1.97
N ILE A 152 1.85 10.21 -2.42
CA ILE A 152 2.75 11.00 -1.56
C ILE A 152 2.09 12.31 -1.11
N GLU A 153 1.38 13.01 -2.01
CA GLU A 153 0.62 14.21 -1.65
C GLU A 153 -0.42 13.91 -0.57
N LEU A 154 -1.18 12.82 -0.74
CA LEU A 154 -2.18 12.39 0.23
C LEU A 154 -1.55 12.14 1.60
N MET A 155 -0.41 11.45 1.64
CA MET A 155 0.30 11.16 2.88
C MET A 155 0.89 12.42 3.53
N ALA A 156 1.43 13.35 2.73
CA ALA A 156 1.94 14.63 3.22
C ALA A 156 0.83 15.51 3.80
N LYS A 157 -0.41 15.40 3.32
CA LYS A 157 -1.58 16.16 3.79
C LYS A 157 -2.18 15.61 5.08
N GLN A 158 -1.96 14.34 5.38
CA GLN A 158 -2.57 13.66 6.53
C GLN A 158 -1.95 14.10 7.86
N ARG A 159 -2.81 14.49 8.82
CA ARG A 159 -2.38 14.92 10.17
C ARG A 159 -1.90 13.78 11.06
N THR A 160 -2.25 12.54 10.71
CA THR A 160 -1.80 11.34 11.43
C THR A 160 -0.35 11.03 11.13
N THR A 161 0.15 11.38 9.94
CA THR A 161 1.51 11.11 9.45
C THR A 161 2.60 11.56 10.44
N PRO A 162 3.47 10.66 10.91
CA PRO A 162 4.60 10.99 11.79
C PRO A 162 5.59 11.96 11.13
N ASP A 163 6.31 12.74 11.92
CA ASP A 163 7.26 13.74 11.40
C ASP A 163 8.45 13.07 10.67
N ASP A 164 8.87 11.88 11.10
CA ASP A 164 9.89 11.06 10.41
C ASP A 164 9.54 10.80 8.93
N ILE A 165 8.27 10.49 8.67
CA ILE A 165 7.77 10.26 7.31
C ILE A 165 7.81 11.56 6.50
N LEU A 166 7.36 12.67 7.11
CA LEU A 166 7.39 14.00 6.47
C LEU A 166 8.83 14.45 6.18
N ARG A 167 9.80 14.11 7.05
CA ARG A 167 11.23 14.32 6.82
C ARG A 167 11.72 13.48 5.64
N LYS A 168 11.34 12.20 5.55
CA LYS A 168 11.70 11.33 4.42
C LYS A 168 11.17 11.90 3.11
N ILE A 169 9.91 12.36 3.09
CA ILE A 169 9.34 13.05 1.92
C ILE A 169 10.15 14.29 1.54
N ALA A 170 10.44 15.14 2.52
CA ALA A 170 11.17 16.39 2.31
C ALA A 170 12.67 16.21 1.96
N LYS A 171 13.25 15.03 2.18
CA LYS A 171 14.61 14.72 1.73
C LYS A 171 14.67 14.41 0.23
N ASN A 172 13.57 13.91 -0.35
CA ASN A 172 13.52 13.56 -1.76
C ASN A 172 13.35 14.82 -2.64
N ARG A 173 14.36 15.11 -3.48
CA ARG A 173 14.37 16.28 -4.36
C ARG A 173 13.32 16.20 -5.47
N GLU A 174 12.99 15.01 -5.94
CA GLU A 174 12.01 14.81 -7.01
C GLU A 174 10.61 15.20 -6.52
N TRP A 175 10.20 14.68 -5.35
CA TRP A 175 8.92 15.03 -4.74
C TRP A 175 8.83 16.51 -4.37
N LEU A 176 9.94 17.13 -3.95
CA LEU A 176 9.99 18.56 -3.67
C LEU A 176 9.94 19.48 -4.90
N ARG A 177 10.00 18.94 -6.13
CA ARG A 177 9.68 19.71 -7.36
C ARG A 177 8.17 19.80 -7.59
N ASN A 178 7.41 18.84 -7.07
CA ASN A 178 5.97 18.79 -7.21
C ASN A 178 5.29 19.81 -6.27
N TYR A 179 4.60 20.78 -6.85
CA TYR A 179 3.97 21.87 -6.12
C TYR A 179 2.91 21.40 -5.10
N PRO A 180 1.93 20.54 -5.49
CA PRO A 180 0.99 19.91 -4.55
C PRO A 180 1.65 19.29 -3.32
N ILE A 181 2.73 18.51 -3.50
CA ILE A 181 3.43 17.85 -2.38
C ILE A 181 4.03 18.90 -1.44
N VAL A 182 4.68 19.94 -1.98
CA VAL A 182 5.27 21.01 -1.17
C VAL A 182 4.19 21.77 -0.39
N HIS A 183 3.07 22.08 -1.04
CA HIS A 183 1.93 22.73 -0.39
C HIS A 183 1.34 21.86 0.72
N ALA A 184 1.16 20.56 0.48
CA ALA A 184 0.68 19.59 1.47
C ALA A 184 1.60 19.52 2.69
N LEU A 185 2.92 19.45 2.49
CA LEU A 185 3.90 19.46 3.58
C LEU A 185 3.78 20.73 4.44
N ILE A 186 3.70 21.91 3.85
CA ILE A 186 3.62 23.17 4.63
C ILE A 186 2.30 23.29 5.39
N SER A 187 1.21 22.76 4.83
CA SER A 187 -0.12 22.76 5.44
C SER A 187 -0.24 21.81 6.64
N ASN A 188 0.66 20.84 6.77
CA ASN A 188 0.59 19.81 7.80
C ASN A 188 1.17 20.29 9.15
N PRO A 189 0.41 20.18 10.26
CA PRO A 189 0.87 20.58 11.60
C PRO A 189 2.14 19.86 12.08
N LYS A 190 2.33 18.59 11.66
CA LYS A 190 3.44 17.75 12.10
C LYS A 190 4.71 17.95 11.27
N THR A 191 4.66 18.75 10.21
CA THR A 191 5.85 19.04 9.42
C THR A 191 6.86 19.82 10.26
N PRO A 192 8.12 19.36 10.34
CA PRO A 192 9.15 20.08 11.07
C PRO A 192 9.28 21.52 10.58
N ILE A 193 9.24 22.47 11.51
CA ILE A 193 9.26 23.92 11.23
C ILE A 193 10.37 24.33 10.25
N PRO A 194 11.63 23.85 10.36
CA PRO A 194 12.68 24.22 9.42
C PRO A 194 12.38 23.80 7.97
N ILE A 195 11.73 22.64 7.79
CA ILE A 195 11.34 22.11 6.48
C ILE A 195 10.23 22.97 5.89
N ALA A 196 9.21 23.31 6.69
CA ALA A 196 8.12 24.17 6.24
C ALA A 196 8.64 25.55 5.80
N ILE A 197 9.43 26.22 6.65
CA ILE A 197 9.97 27.56 6.36
C ILE A 197 10.87 27.56 5.12
N LYS A 198 11.77 26.57 4.99
CA LYS A 198 12.65 26.44 3.81
C LYS A 198 11.86 26.33 2.50
N ASN A 199 10.74 25.61 2.53
CA ASN A 199 9.94 25.37 1.34
C ASN A 199 8.90 26.46 1.05
N LEU A 200 8.67 27.43 1.95
CA LEU A 200 7.84 28.62 1.66
C LEU A 200 8.30 29.36 0.40
N VAL A 201 9.60 29.25 0.06
CA VAL A 201 10.19 29.81 -1.17
C VAL A 201 9.47 29.39 -2.45
N LYS A 202 8.88 28.20 -2.45
CA LYS A 202 8.26 27.60 -3.63
C LYS A 202 6.76 27.89 -3.76
N ILE A 203 6.11 28.41 -2.71
CA ILE A 203 4.66 28.62 -2.69
C ILE A 203 4.28 29.95 -3.37
N LYS A 204 3.20 29.90 -4.16
CA LYS A 204 2.63 31.06 -4.87
C LYS A 204 1.95 32.01 -3.89
N GLN A 205 1.85 33.28 -4.26
CA GLN A 205 1.33 34.33 -3.38
C GLN A 205 -0.14 34.13 -2.97
N LYS A 206 -0.97 33.61 -3.88
CA LYS A 206 -2.38 33.27 -3.58
C LYS A 206 -2.45 32.20 -2.47
N ASP A 207 -1.63 31.16 -2.57
CA ASP A 207 -1.64 30.06 -1.62
C ASP A 207 -0.97 30.43 -0.30
N LEU A 208 0.01 31.34 -0.29
CA LEU A 208 0.52 31.92 0.96
C LEU A 208 -0.58 32.61 1.77
N ALA A 209 -1.47 33.35 1.11
CA ALA A 209 -2.60 34.00 1.78
C ALA A 209 -3.61 32.98 2.36
N LEU A 210 -3.77 31.82 1.70
CA LEU A 210 -4.61 30.73 2.20
C LEU A 210 -3.95 30.01 3.39
N LEU A 211 -2.65 29.75 3.31
CA LEU A 211 -1.88 29.13 4.38
C LEU A 211 -1.79 30.03 5.62
N GLU A 212 -1.71 31.35 5.45
CA GLU A 212 -1.70 32.31 6.56
C GLU A 212 -2.97 32.21 7.42
N LYS A 213 -4.13 32.01 6.78
CA LYS A 213 -5.43 31.82 7.44
C LYS A 213 -5.62 30.41 8.03
N ASN A 214 -4.77 29.46 7.68
CA ASN A 214 -4.90 28.08 8.11
C ASN A 214 -4.49 27.93 9.59
N ARG A 215 -5.47 27.59 10.44
CA ARG A 215 -5.27 27.37 11.89
C ARG A 215 -4.46 26.13 12.23
N ASN A 216 -4.29 25.21 11.27
CA ASN A 216 -3.58 23.95 11.48
C ASN A 216 -2.06 24.09 11.38
N ILE A 217 -1.54 25.23 10.92
CA ILE A 217 -0.11 25.45 10.75
C ILE A 217 0.48 26.05 12.03
N PRO A 218 1.70 25.65 12.46
CA PRO A 218 2.37 26.25 13.62
C PRO A 218 2.52 27.77 13.49
N GLU A 219 2.37 28.52 14.60
CA GLU A 219 2.40 29.99 14.59
C GLU A 219 3.72 30.55 14.07
N THR A 220 4.84 29.87 14.33
CA THR A 220 6.16 30.22 13.79
C THR A 220 6.20 30.21 12.27
N VAL A 221 5.56 29.23 11.64
CA VAL A 221 5.45 29.13 10.17
C VAL A 221 4.47 30.18 9.65
N ARG A 222 3.36 30.44 10.34
CA ARG A 222 2.42 31.54 10.00
C ARG A 222 3.09 32.91 10.03
N ALA A 223 3.89 33.20 11.06
CA ALA A 223 4.68 34.42 11.16
C ALA A 223 5.68 34.55 10.00
N ALA A 224 6.33 33.45 9.62
CA ALA A 224 7.23 33.42 8.46
C ALA A 224 6.50 33.68 7.13
N ILE A 225 5.27 33.16 6.97
CA ILE A 225 4.40 33.44 5.82
C ILE A 225 4.05 34.94 5.76
N LYS A 226 3.59 35.53 6.87
CA LYS A 226 3.27 36.97 6.96
C LYS A 226 4.45 37.85 6.55
N ARG A 227 5.65 37.56 7.08
CA ARG A 227 6.88 38.28 6.73
C ARG A 227 7.22 38.17 5.25
N ARG A 228 7.02 37.00 4.65
CA ARG A 228 7.25 36.78 3.22
C ARG A 228 6.24 37.54 2.35
N MET A 229 4.98 37.62 2.77
CA MET A 229 3.94 38.37 2.06
C MET A 229 4.16 39.89 2.13
N SER A 230 4.67 40.41 3.26
CA SER A 230 5.00 41.84 3.39
C SER A 230 6.30 42.22 2.68
N GLY A 231 7.32 41.35 2.70
CA GLY A 231 8.61 41.60 2.07
C GLY A 231 8.60 41.67 0.53
N LYS A 232 7.57 41.13 -0.14
CA LYS A 232 7.41 41.19 -1.61
C LYS A 232 6.63 42.41 -2.11
N ARG A 233 6.23 43.32 -1.21
CA ARG A 233 5.52 44.58 -1.53
C ARG A 233 6.45 45.79 -1.68
N ARG A 234 7.76 45.57 -1.78
CA ARG A 234 8.78 46.59 -2.08
C ARG A 234 9.46 46.26 -3.39
#